data_AF-A0A956DSF5-F1
#
_entry.id   AF-A0A956DSF5-F1
#
_cell.length_a   1.000
_cell.length_b   1.000
_cell.length_c   1.000
_cell.angle_alpha   90.00
_cell.angle_beta   90.00
_cell.angle_gamma   90.00
#
_symmetry.space_group_name_H-M   'P 1'
#
loop_
_entity.id
_entity.type
_entity.pdbx_description
1 polymer ?
#
loop_
_entity_poly.entity_id
_entity_poly.type
_entity_poly.pdbx_seq_one_letter_code
_entity_poly.pdbx_strand_id
1 'polypeptide(L)'
;MTDLDKTFDRSLDETLDRDLDRALDAVLAHPHPLGQYQRWLATTRAPQDYLFAEQVVRFEPRRDDAVAVMRGLKPVKIKDRVRLVSEAGLDLELHGVTVEQARALLDATDGIRCLLEIRWAAKVEPAVMAAWLRSTFGKVVFAPTAVAALESRLPSSQIVRFVGPPYTVERPYWENMIDARVRYLRAAPGSVDDLVRLLRELHVLTLMGADLDRFYRPASPIADRIVAPGAFYTEPVRVLERPAGPIYLDGPRVRVPFQSRERYYQALAQSLGDADFLAPWRRYAEGGLEWGQVITARSESDDLPVAMFLPPRPIRRDHFAVLWESLSRARKTGDLAALAQFHRAWVRLHPFHCANQSLAMNIVNAVLSEQGGGGIPHLILDLLALRLSEPAYAEVFRRAVAAFGTPIADPAARFAALHDRQQRSQRVIHALAAGQSYAAVAESDPDALRWALLTG
;
A
#
# COMPACT_ATOMS: atom_id res chain seq x y z
N MET A 1 36.95 12.47 17.06
CA MET A 1 35.90 11.61 16.48
C MET A 1 36.46 10.97 15.23
N THR A 2 37.39 10.07 15.51
CA THR A 2 38.45 9.49 14.66
C THR A 2 38.06 8.06 14.29
N ASP A 3 38.71 7.47 13.28
CA ASP A 3 38.40 6.17 12.62
C ASP A 3 37.93 4.97 13.48
N LEU A 4 38.13 5.00 14.79
CA LEU A 4 37.56 4.05 15.75
C LEU A 4 36.02 4.04 15.77
N ASP A 5 35.35 5.21 15.66
CA ASP A 5 33.87 5.27 15.64
C ASP A 5 33.31 4.62 14.37
N LYS A 6 33.94 4.82 13.21
CA LYS A 6 33.50 4.23 11.93
C LYS A 6 33.71 2.72 11.86
N THR A 7 34.76 2.22 12.49
CA THR A 7 35.09 0.79 12.48
C THR A 7 34.16 0.02 13.42
N PHE A 8 33.81 0.60 14.57
CA PHE A 8 32.85 0.01 15.51
C PHE A 8 31.45 -0.07 14.90
N ASP A 9 30.99 1.01 14.26
CA ASP A 9 29.67 1.10 13.60
C ASP A 9 29.51 0.04 12.50
N ARG A 10 30.54 -0.13 11.65
CA ARG A 10 30.53 -1.13 10.58
C ARG A 10 30.47 -2.58 11.10
N SER A 11 31.18 -2.88 12.19
CA SER A 11 31.20 -4.24 12.75
C SER A 11 29.86 -4.64 13.40
N LEU A 12 29.13 -3.66 13.94
CA LEU A 12 27.80 -3.85 14.50
C LEU A 12 26.79 -4.11 13.37
N ASP A 13 26.82 -3.29 12.32
CA ASP A 13 25.99 -3.44 11.12
C ASP A 13 26.18 -4.81 10.45
N GLU A 14 27.43 -5.26 10.27
CA GLU A 14 27.74 -6.57 9.68
C GLU A 14 27.27 -7.75 10.56
N THR A 15 27.12 -7.55 11.87
CA THR A 15 26.61 -8.58 12.77
C THR A 15 25.09 -8.63 12.74
N LEU A 16 24.43 -7.47 12.77
CA LEU A 16 22.97 -7.37 12.65
C LEU A 16 22.46 -7.91 11.30
N ASP A 17 23.15 -7.62 10.20
CA ASP A 17 22.79 -8.12 8.88
C ASP A 17 22.92 -9.67 8.81
N ARG A 18 23.95 -10.25 9.43
CA ARG A 18 24.11 -11.72 9.51
C ARG A 18 23.03 -12.39 10.36
N ASP A 19 22.61 -11.75 11.44
CA ASP A 19 21.54 -12.27 12.28
C ASP A 19 20.20 -12.25 11.56
N LEU A 20 19.91 -11.15 10.83
CA LEU A 20 18.74 -11.04 9.98
C LEU A 20 18.75 -12.08 8.85
N ASP A 21 19.87 -12.24 8.13
CA ASP A 21 19.97 -13.22 7.05
C ASP A 21 19.71 -14.65 7.57
N ARG A 22 20.29 -15.02 8.73
CA ARG A 22 20.01 -16.32 9.38
C ARG A 22 18.55 -16.48 9.77
N ALA A 23 17.92 -15.43 10.27
CA ALA A 23 16.51 -15.45 10.65
C ALA A 23 15.59 -15.56 9.43
N LEU A 24 15.89 -14.86 8.33
CA LEU A 24 15.18 -14.97 7.06
C LEU A 24 15.35 -16.38 6.46
N ASP A 25 16.57 -16.93 6.46
CA ASP A 25 16.81 -18.31 6.03
C ASP A 25 15.97 -19.31 6.84
N ALA A 26 15.89 -19.12 8.15
CA ALA A 26 15.05 -19.94 9.01
C ALA A 26 13.57 -19.86 8.62
N VAL A 27 13.05 -18.66 8.32
CA VAL A 27 11.65 -18.47 7.86
C VAL A 27 11.42 -19.10 6.49
N LEU A 28 12.36 -18.92 5.55
CA LEU A 28 12.26 -19.46 4.19
C LEU A 28 12.38 -20.98 4.15
N ALA A 29 13.05 -21.59 5.14
CA ALA A 29 13.14 -23.01 5.33
C ALA A 29 11.94 -23.58 6.12
N HIS A 30 11.59 -23.01 7.29
CA HIS A 30 10.75 -23.64 8.32
C HIS A 30 9.94 -22.66 9.22
N PRO A 31 8.88 -23.12 9.94
CA PRO A 31 7.71 -22.28 10.24
C PRO A 31 7.62 -21.61 11.62
N HIS A 32 8.63 -21.57 12.50
CA HIS A 32 8.40 -21.08 13.87
C HIS A 32 7.92 -19.59 13.93
N PRO A 33 8.56 -18.63 13.22
CA PRO A 33 8.03 -17.27 13.11
C PRO A 33 6.67 -17.22 12.38
N LEU A 34 6.43 -18.13 11.42
CA LEU A 34 5.14 -18.25 10.73
C LEU A 34 4.01 -18.61 11.72
N GLY A 35 4.29 -19.47 12.70
CA GLY A 35 3.32 -19.83 13.74
C GLY A 35 2.95 -18.65 14.65
N GLN A 36 3.89 -17.76 14.95
CA GLN A 36 3.59 -16.52 15.69
C GLN A 36 2.71 -15.59 14.86
N TYR A 37 3.07 -15.39 13.59
CA TYR A 37 2.30 -14.58 12.66
C TYR A 37 0.87 -15.11 12.48
N GLN A 38 0.70 -16.43 12.31
CA GLN A 38 -0.61 -17.07 12.20
C GLN A 38 -1.46 -16.91 13.47
N ARG A 39 -0.86 -17.06 14.66
CA ARG A 39 -1.56 -16.80 15.93
C ARG A 39 -2.00 -15.35 16.02
N TRP A 40 -1.14 -14.42 15.65
CA TRP A 40 -1.48 -13.00 15.64
C TRP A 40 -2.62 -12.68 14.66
N LEU A 41 -2.58 -13.23 13.44
CA LEU A 41 -3.65 -13.08 12.45
C LEU A 41 -5.00 -13.56 13.00
N ALA A 42 -5.04 -14.69 13.72
CA ALA A 42 -6.24 -15.25 14.32
C ALA A 42 -6.85 -14.35 15.43
N THR A 43 -6.02 -13.54 16.11
CA THR A 43 -6.48 -12.61 17.15
C THR A 43 -6.97 -11.26 16.61
N THR A 44 -6.57 -10.92 15.38
CA THR A 44 -6.92 -9.64 14.76
C THR A 44 -8.24 -9.79 14.00
N ARG A 45 -9.22 -8.91 14.23
CA ARG A 45 -10.55 -8.95 13.57
C ARG A 45 -10.97 -7.60 12.98
N ALA A 46 -10.03 -6.85 12.42
CA ALA A 46 -10.36 -5.57 11.81
C ALA A 46 -11.11 -5.77 10.48
N PRO A 47 -12.24 -5.08 10.25
CA PRO A 47 -12.88 -5.06 8.94
C PRO A 47 -11.92 -4.45 7.90
N GLN A 48 -11.77 -5.13 6.76
CA GLN A 48 -10.82 -4.75 5.73
C GLN A 48 -11.54 -4.00 4.61
N ASP A 49 -11.44 -2.67 4.63
CA ASP A 49 -11.59 -1.89 3.41
C ASP A 49 -10.33 -2.10 2.53
N TYR A 50 -10.39 -3.10 1.66
CA TYR A 50 -9.32 -3.49 0.74
C TYR A 50 -8.86 -2.36 -0.19
N LEU A 51 -9.76 -1.41 -0.50
CA LEU A 51 -9.47 -0.28 -1.37
C LEU A 51 -9.00 0.95 -0.59
N PHE A 52 -9.06 0.92 0.75
CA PHE A 52 -8.82 2.08 1.61
C PHE A 52 -9.61 3.31 1.12
N ALA A 53 -10.83 3.07 0.62
CA ALA A 53 -11.74 4.10 0.14
C ALA A 53 -12.19 5.01 1.29
N GLU A 54 -12.30 4.47 2.50
CA GLU A 54 -12.55 5.23 3.70
C GLU A 54 -11.24 5.73 4.32
N GLN A 55 -11.17 7.06 4.49
CA GLN A 55 -10.09 7.70 5.25
C GLN A 55 -10.28 7.49 6.75
N VAL A 56 -9.98 6.28 7.22
CA VAL A 56 -9.98 5.92 8.64
C VAL A 56 -8.55 6.04 9.19
N VAL A 57 -8.42 6.47 10.44
CA VAL A 57 -7.13 6.46 11.16
C VAL A 57 -6.71 5.01 11.39
N ARG A 58 -5.51 4.65 10.92
CA ARG A 58 -4.91 3.32 11.07
C ARG A 58 -3.57 3.33 11.77
N PHE A 59 -2.96 4.52 11.88
CA PHE A 59 -1.68 4.67 12.54
C PHE A 59 -1.79 4.33 14.02
N GLU A 60 -0.89 3.49 14.50
CA GLU A 60 -0.91 2.99 15.87
C GLU A 60 -0.09 3.93 16.79
N PRO A 61 -0.71 4.51 17.83
CA PRO A 61 0.03 5.23 18.86
C PRO A 61 0.85 4.27 19.72
N ARG A 62 2.10 4.61 20.01
CA ARG A 62 2.99 3.88 20.92
C ARG A 62 3.30 4.69 22.16
N ARG A 63 3.54 4.00 23.27
CA ARG A 63 3.79 4.60 24.59
C ARG A 63 4.87 5.70 24.58
N ASP A 64 5.87 5.54 23.70
CA ASP A 64 7.05 6.40 23.60
C ASP A 64 6.86 7.54 22.56
N ASP A 65 5.68 7.64 21.93
CA ASP A 65 5.40 8.72 20.98
C ASP A 65 5.15 10.03 21.73
N ALA A 66 5.93 11.06 21.39
CA ALA A 66 5.61 12.44 21.70
C ALA A 66 4.36 12.87 20.93
N VAL A 67 3.35 13.40 21.64
CA VAL A 67 2.08 13.80 21.01
C VAL A 67 1.77 15.27 21.16
N ALA A 68 1.17 15.82 20.11
CA ALA A 68 0.66 17.17 20.06
C ALA A 68 -0.87 17.14 19.89
N VAL A 69 -1.53 18.19 20.38
CA VAL A 69 -2.98 18.33 20.30
C VAL A 69 -3.36 19.56 19.47
N MET A 70 -4.47 19.48 18.74
CA MET A 70 -5.05 20.63 18.06
C MET A 70 -5.33 21.77 19.06
N ARG A 71 -4.96 23.00 18.70
CA ARG A 71 -5.15 24.17 19.56
C ARG A 71 -6.63 24.49 19.75
N GLY A 72 -6.98 25.02 20.94
CA GLY A 72 -8.32 25.53 21.23
C GLY A 72 -9.37 24.46 21.55
N LEU A 73 -8.96 23.20 21.79
CA LEU A 73 -9.86 22.15 22.25
C LEU A 73 -10.34 22.40 23.69
N LYS A 74 -11.63 22.24 23.93
CA LYS A 74 -12.24 22.32 25.26
C LYS A 74 -13.13 21.09 25.50
N PRO A 75 -12.98 20.37 26.62
CA PRO A 75 -13.90 19.31 26.99
C PRO A 75 -15.16 19.93 27.62
N VAL A 76 -16.32 19.54 27.11
CA VAL A 76 -17.63 19.99 27.58
C VAL A 76 -18.54 18.79 27.85
N LYS A 77 -19.45 18.96 28.81
CA LYS A 77 -20.55 18.03 29.04
C LYS A 77 -21.79 18.56 28.33
N ILE A 78 -22.31 17.78 27.38
CA ILE A 78 -23.57 18.08 26.68
C ILE A 78 -24.52 16.93 26.96
N LYS A 79 -25.57 17.18 27.77
CA LYS A 79 -26.43 16.15 28.34
C LYS A 79 -25.57 15.13 29.12
N ASP A 80 -25.67 13.84 28.78
CA ASP A 80 -24.91 12.75 29.42
C ASP A 80 -23.65 12.35 28.65
N ARG A 81 -23.24 13.14 27.65
CA ARG A 81 -22.08 12.84 26.81
C ARG A 81 -20.97 13.85 27.04
N VAL A 82 -19.73 13.36 27.04
CA VAL A 82 -18.52 14.19 27.07
C VAL A 82 -18.04 14.41 25.65
N ARG A 83 -17.74 15.66 25.30
CA ARG A 83 -17.36 16.05 23.93
C ARG A 83 -16.15 16.98 23.95
N LEU A 84 -15.27 16.87 22.96
CA LEU A 84 -14.24 17.86 22.65
C LEU A 84 -14.77 18.78 21.57
N VAL A 85 -14.81 20.07 21.87
CA VAL A 85 -15.23 21.12 20.94
C VAL A 85 -14.11 22.10 20.67
N SER A 86 -14.15 22.75 19.50
CA SER A 86 -13.25 23.86 19.16
C SER A 86 -14.03 25.04 18.57
N GLU A 87 -13.41 26.21 18.54
CA GLU A 87 -13.97 27.41 17.87
C GLU A 87 -14.11 27.21 16.35
N ALA A 88 -13.35 26.29 15.76
CA ALA A 88 -13.43 25.94 14.34
C ALA A 88 -14.59 24.98 14.00
N GLY A 89 -15.51 24.73 14.93
CA GLY A 89 -16.69 23.89 14.70
C GLY A 89 -16.43 22.38 14.80
N LEU A 90 -15.23 21.95 15.21
CA LEU A 90 -15.00 20.56 15.60
C LEU A 90 -15.92 20.20 16.76
N ASP A 91 -16.55 19.02 16.66
CA ASP A 91 -17.31 18.42 17.74
C ASP A 91 -17.14 16.89 17.78
N LEU A 92 -16.35 16.39 18.74
CA LEU A 92 -15.92 14.99 18.85
C LEU A 92 -16.39 14.36 20.16
N GLU A 93 -17.16 13.28 20.09
CA GLU A 93 -17.62 12.55 21.28
C GLU A 93 -16.49 11.71 21.91
N LEU A 94 -16.37 11.80 23.24
CA LEU A 94 -15.47 11.00 24.06
C LEU A 94 -16.25 9.89 24.77
N HIS A 95 -15.86 8.65 24.53
CA HIS A 95 -16.47 7.50 25.19
C HIS A 95 -15.58 7.01 26.33
N GLY A 96 -16.14 6.82 27.53
CA GLY A 96 -15.40 6.27 28.68
C GLY A 96 -14.38 7.23 29.32
N VAL A 97 -14.53 8.54 29.11
CA VAL A 97 -13.66 9.59 29.67
C VAL A 97 -14.53 10.70 30.25
N THR A 98 -14.26 11.16 31.48
CA THR A 98 -14.98 12.31 32.08
C THR A 98 -14.43 13.65 31.58
N VAL A 99 -15.14 14.75 31.85
CA VAL A 99 -14.67 16.11 31.49
C VAL A 99 -13.35 16.44 32.19
N GLU A 100 -13.24 16.08 33.47
CA GLU A 100 -12.06 16.32 34.30
C GLU A 100 -10.86 15.52 33.79
N GLN A 101 -11.06 14.25 33.44
CA GLN A 101 -10.03 13.41 32.84
C GLN A 101 -9.57 13.94 31.48
N ALA A 102 -10.52 14.32 30.62
CA ALA A 102 -10.21 14.91 29.32
C ALA A 102 -9.42 16.22 29.47
N ARG A 103 -9.78 17.06 30.46
CA ARG A 103 -9.05 18.29 30.75
C ARG A 103 -7.63 18.01 31.23
N ALA A 104 -7.47 17.09 32.19
CA ALA A 104 -6.16 16.70 32.69
C ALA A 104 -5.25 16.15 31.58
N LEU A 105 -5.81 15.37 30.65
CA LEU A 105 -5.07 14.85 29.48
C LEU A 105 -4.67 15.96 28.50
N LEU A 106 -5.55 16.93 28.23
CA LEU A 106 -5.23 18.10 27.41
C LEU A 106 -4.13 18.95 28.05
N ASP A 107 -4.26 19.26 29.35
CA ASP A 107 -3.30 20.08 30.10
C ASP A 107 -1.92 19.41 30.19
N ALA A 108 -1.88 18.08 30.24
CA ALA A 108 -0.64 17.30 30.25
C ALA A 108 0.05 17.22 28.88
N THR A 109 -0.66 17.48 27.78
CA THR A 109 -0.15 17.36 26.39
C THR A 109 0.49 18.67 25.94
N ASP A 110 1.82 18.72 25.93
CA ASP A 110 2.61 19.92 25.60
C ASP A 110 3.34 19.85 24.25
N GLY A 111 3.18 18.75 23.50
CA GLY A 111 3.90 18.52 22.24
C GLY A 111 5.30 17.94 22.41
N ILE A 112 5.78 17.75 23.65
CA ILE A 112 7.11 17.23 23.96
C ILE A 112 7.00 15.88 24.68
N ARG A 113 6.11 15.76 25.66
CA ARG A 113 5.93 14.54 26.45
C ARG A 113 5.41 13.38 25.63
N CYS A 114 5.88 12.17 25.97
CA CYS A 114 5.36 10.95 25.39
C CYS A 114 4.02 10.53 26.03
N LEU A 115 3.29 9.62 25.36
CA LEU A 115 2.00 9.12 25.86
C LEU A 115 2.09 8.53 27.28
N LEU A 116 3.18 7.85 27.62
CA LEU A 116 3.38 7.31 28.96
C LEU A 116 3.52 8.41 30.01
N GLU A 117 4.30 9.45 29.73
CA GLU A 117 4.49 10.60 30.61
C GLU A 117 3.20 11.42 30.79
N ILE A 118 2.45 11.63 29.70
CA ILE A 118 1.14 12.30 29.73
C ILE A 118 0.17 11.54 30.64
N ARG A 119 0.11 10.21 30.52
CA ARG A 119 -0.76 9.39 31.37
C ARG A 119 -0.42 9.56 32.85
N TRP A 120 0.87 9.56 33.20
CA TRP A 120 1.32 9.77 34.57
C TRP A 120 1.05 11.19 35.08
N ALA A 121 1.33 12.22 34.28
CA ALA A 121 1.08 13.62 34.62
C ALA A 121 -0.42 13.89 34.83
N ALA A 122 -1.28 13.34 33.97
CA ALA A 122 -2.73 13.45 34.07
C ALA A 122 -3.34 12.56 35.17
N LYS A 123 -2.54 11.66 35.78
CA LYS A 123 -2.96 10.70 36.82
C LYS A 123 -4.18 9.87 36.40
N VAL A 124 -4.19 9.39 35.15
CA VAL A 124 -5.29 8.56 34.63
C VAL A 124 -4.90 7.08 34.49
N GLU A 125 -5.89 6.22 34.66
CA GLU A 125 -5.75 4.79 34.48
C GLU A 125 -5.49 4.41 33.00
N PRO A 126 -4.81 3.27 32.73
CA PRO A 126 -4.55 2.81 31.36
C PRO A 126 -5.82 2.69 30.51
N ALA A 127 -6.94 2.25 31.09
CA ALA A 127 -8.21 2.11 30.38
C ALA A 127 -8.77 3.46 29.91
N VAL A 128 -8.63 4.51 30.72
CA VAL A 128 -9.04 5.89 30.38
C VAL A 128 -8.18 6.44 29.26
N MET A 129 -6.86 6.23 29.33
CA MET A 129 -5.93 6.64 28.28
C MET A 129 -6.24 5.94 26.94
N ALA A 130 -6.50 4.63 26.97
CA ALA A 130 -6.89 3.89 25.78
C ALA A 130 -8.22 4.38 25.19
N ALA A 131 -9.19 4.71 26.05
CA ALA A 131 -10.47 5.27 25.63
C ALA A 131 -10.32 6.66 24.99
N TRP A 132 -9.51 7.52 25.60
CA TRP A 132 -9.12 8.81 25.04
C TRP A 132 -8.49 8.69 23.66
N LEU A 133 -7.47 7.84 23.51
CA LEU A 133 -6.76 7.66 22.23
C LEU A 133 -7.68 7.10 21.13
N ARG A 134 -8.55 6.14 21.44
CA ARG A 134 -9.55 5.64 20.48
C ARG A 134 -10.46 6.73 19.94
N SER A 135 -10.87 7.67 20.79
CA SER A 135 -11.70 8.80 20.36
C SER A 135 -10.90 9.84 19.58
N THR A 136 -9.65 10.14 19.97
CA THR A 136 -8.94 11.39 19.59
C THR A 136 -7.73 11.23 18.66
N PHE A 137 -7.05 10.08 18.68
CA PHE A 137 -5.80 9.91 17.96
C PHE A 137 -5.99 9.94 16.44
N GLY A 138 -5.10 10.62 15.73
CA GLY A 138 -5.16 10.86 14.28
C GLY A 138 -6.29 11.82 13.85
N LYS A 139 -7.08 12.35 14.79
CA LYS A 139 -8.16 13.33 14.53
C LYS A 139 -7.84 14.68 15.13
N VAL A 140 -7.43 14.69 16.41
CA VAL A 140 -7.12 15.90 17.17
C VAL A 140 -5.88 15.76 18.06
N VAL A 141 -5.50 14.52 18.37
CA VAL A 141 -4.22 14.17 19.00
C VAL A 141 -3.36 13.47 17.95
N PHE A 142 -2.12 13.90 17.81
CA PHE A 142 -1.23 13.51 16.72
C PHE A 142 0.15 13.15 17.27
N ALA A 143 0.90 12.27 16.60
CA ALA A 143 2.28 11.91 16.90
C ALA A 143 3.23 12.48 15.82
N PRO A 144 3.41 13.81 15.74
CA PRO A 144 4.09 14.44 14.61
C PRO A 144 5.55 13.99 14.46
N THR A 145 6.27 13.79 15.57
CA THR A 145 7.67 13.34 15.55
C THR A 145 7.80 11.92 15.01
N ALA A 146 6.89 11.02 15.38
CA ALA A 146 6.88 9.64 14.87
C ALA A 146 6.59 9.60 13.37
N VAL A 147 5.59 10.38 12.91
CA VAL A 147 5.28 10.49 11.48
C VAL A 147 6.45 11.11 10.71
N ALA A 148 7.07 12.17 11.22
CA ALA A 148 8.21 12.83 10.58
C ALA A 148 9.40 11.86 10.43
N ALA A 149 9.70 11.06 11.45
CA ALA A 149 10.76 10.05 11.40
C ALA A 149 10.50 8.94 10.36
N LEU A 150 9.24 8.59 10.11
CA LEU A 150 8.87 7.64 9.07
C LEU A 150 8.92 8.28 7.67
N GLU A 151 8.34 9.47 7.51
CA GLU A 151 8.36 10.25 6.26
C GLU A 151 9.79 10.53 5.77
N SER A 152 10.74 10.77 6.68
CA SER A 152 12.14 11.02 6.32
C SER A 152 12.84 9.76 5.78
N ARG A 153 12.36 8.57 6.13
CA ARG A 153 12.93 7.28 5.68
C ARG A 153 12.22 6.77 4.42
N LEU A 154 10.91 6.89 4.38
CA LEU A 154 10.08 6.48 3.25
C LEU A 154 8.78 7.32 3.25
N PRO A 155 8.53 8.17 2.26
CA PRO A 155 7.29 8.92 2.22
C PRO A 155 6.04 8.03 2.16
N SER A 156 5.01 8.30 2.96
CA SER A 156 3.75 7.52 2.93
C SER A 156 3.13 7.47 1.55
N SER A 157 3.23 8.57 0.81
CA SER A 157 2.73 8.68 -0.56
C SER A 157 3.29 7.63 -1.52
N GLN A 158 4.40 6.96 -1.18
CA GLN A 158 5.01 5.90 -1.98
C GLN A 158 4.55 4.48 -1.63
N ILE A 159 3.77 4.31 -0.57
CA ILE A 159 3.33 2.99 -0.08
C ILE A 159 1.80 2.87 0.01
N VAL A 160 1.08 3.93 -0.38
CA VAL A 160 -0.38 3.99 -0.36
C VAL A 160 -0.95 3.94 -1.77
N ARG A 161 -2.18 3.45 -1.88
CA ARG A 161 -2.95 3.46 -3.11
C ARG A 161 -3.35 4.87 -3.54
N PHE A 162 -3.97 5.59 -2.61
CA PHE A 162 -4.41 6.96 -2.80
C PHE A 162 -3.77 7.85 -1.75
N VAL A 163 -3.47 9.08 -2.15
CA VAL A 163 -2.84 10.08 -1.29
C VAL A 163 -3.84 10.46 -0.20
N GLY A 164 -3.45 10.25 1.04
CA GLY A 164 -4.24 10.55 2.23
C GLY A 164 -3.34 11.02 3.37
N PRO A 165 -3.93 11.51 4.47
CA PRO A 165 -3.17 11.89 5.64
C PRO A 165 -2.28 10.72 6.11
N PRO A 166 -1.04 10.96 6.60
CA PRO A 166 -0.13 9.88 7.01
C PRO A 166 -0.72 8.97 8.10
N TYR A 167 -1.68 9.48 8.89
CA TYR A 167 -2.37 8.73 9.93
C TYR A 167 -3.33 7.64 9.40
N THR A 168 -3.60 7.60 8.09
CA THR A 168 -4.36 6.51 7.45
C THR A 168 -3.50 5.31 7.11
N VAL A 169 -2.19 5.37 7.33
CA VAL A 169 -1.25 4.27 7.10
C VAL A 169 -1.05 3.49 8.39
N GLU A 170 -1.16 2.16 8.32
CA GLU A 170 -0.81 1.29 9.44
C GLU A 170 0.69 1.43 9.74
N ARG A 171 1.04 1.75 10.99
CA ARG A 171 2.43 1.97 11.38
C ARG A 171 3.31 0.73 11.15
N PRO A 172 2.88 -0.50 11.52
CA PRO A 172 3.64 -1.71 11.21
C PRO A 172 3.92 -1.88 9.71
N TYR A 173 2.92 -1.63 8.86
CA TYR A 173 3.09 -1.68 7.41
C TYR A 173 4.15 -0.71 6.92
N TRP A 174 4.12 0.54 7.39
CA TRP A 174 5.09 1.55 6.97
C TRP A 174 6.52 1.17 7.36
N GLU A 175 6.72 0.76 8.61
CA GLU A 175 8.03 0.35 9.11
C GLU A 175 8.55 -0.89 8.35
N ASN A 176 7.68 -1.86 8.09
CA ASN A 176 8.01 -3.05 7.29
C ASN A 176 8.38 -2.72 5.83
N MET A 177 7.69 -1.74 5.21
CA MET A 177 8.05 -1.25 3.88
C MET A 177 9.41 -0.57 3.85
N ILE A 178 9.80 0.11 4.93
CA ILE A 178 11.14 0.68 5.06
C ILE A 178 12.17 -0.44 5.15
N ASP A 179 11.96 -1.45 5.99
CA ASP A 179 12.88 -2.58 6.15
C ASP A 179 13.07 -3.33 4.82
N ALA A 180 11.97 -3.60 4.10
CA ALA A 180 12.01 -4.18 2.76
C ALA A 180 12.74 -3.27 1.74
N ARG A 181 12.52 -1.95 1.80
CA ARG A 181 13.19 -0.98 0.92
C ARG A 181 14.70 -1.00 1.15
N VAL A 182 15.13 -0.97 2.40
CA VAL A 182 16.56 -1.01 2.78
C VAL A 182 17.21 -2.30 2.28
N ARG A 183 16.56 -3.46 2.53
CA ARG A 183 17.05 -4.75 2.03
C ARG A 183 17.19 -4.77 0.51
N TYR A 184 16.17 -4.29 -0.22
CA TYR A 184 16.21 -4.23 -1.68
C TYR A 184 17.36 -3.37 -2.20
N LEU A 185 17.54 -2.16 -1.65
CA LEU A 185 18.57 -1.22 -2.10
C LEU A 185 20.00 -1.75 -1.85
N ARG A 186 20.21 -2.46 -0.74
CA ARG A 186 21.49 -3.11 -0.42
C ARG A 186 21.76 -4.35 -1.28
N ALA A 187 20.72 -4.98 -1.81
CA ALA A 187 20.86 -6.20 -2.58
C ALA A 187 21.41 -5.94 -3.99
N ALA A 188 22.30 -6.84 -4.42
CA ALA A 188 22.84 -6.92 -5.78
C ALA A 188 22.69 -8.36 -6.31
N PRO A 189 21.44 -8.82 -6.56
CA PRO A 189 21.23 -10.15 -7.15
C PRO A 189 22.07 -10.32 -8.42
N GLY A 190 22.82 -11.42 -8.52
CA GLY A 190 23.68 -11.71 -9.68
C GLY A 190 22.99 -12.58 -10.72
N SER A 191 21.91 -13.26 -10.33
CA SER A 191 21.20 -14.25 -11.12
C SER A 191 19.69 -14.22 -10.87
N VAL A 192 18.94 -14.98 -11.68
CA VAL A 192 17.49 -15.18 -11.48
C VAL A 192 17.20 -15.86 -10.14
N ASP A 193 18.05 -16.78 -9.69
CA ASP A 193 17.86 -17.44 -8.38
C ASP A 193 18.08 -16.48 -7.22
N ASP A 194 19.07 -15.60 -7.31
CA ASP A 194 19.32 -14.56 -6.31
C ASP A 194 18.13 -13.60 -6.23
N LEU A 195 17.57 -13.22 -7.39
CA LEU A 195 16.34 -12.42 -7.43
C LEU A 195 15.19 -13.18 -6.76
N VAL A 196 14.94 -14.44 -7.13
CA VAL A 196 13.85 -15.25 -6.56
C VAL A 196 13.98 -15.32 -5.03
N ARG A 197 15.19 -15.56 -4.52
CA ARG A 197 15.46 -15.55 -3.09
C ARG A 197 15.16 -14.19 -2.47
N LEU A 198 15.70 -13.10 -3.03
CA LEU A 198 15.48 -11.73 -2.56
C LEU A 198 13.99 -11.41 -2.49
N LEU A 199 13.22 -11.72 -3.52
CA LEU A 199 11.78 -11.45 -3.55
C LEU A 199 11.02 -12.16 -2.42
N ARG A 200 11.43 -13.39 -2.08
CA ARG A 200 10.86 -14.13 -0.94
C ARG A 200 11.22 -13.48 0.39
N GLU A 201 12.47 -13.06 0.57
CA GLU A 201 12.92 -12.31 1.75
C GLU A 201 12.14 -10.99 1.91
N LEU A 202 12.02 -10.22 0.84
CA LEU A 202 11.27 -8.96 0.85
C LEU A 202 9.79 -9.16 1.19
N HIS A 203 9.19 -10.28 0.76
CA HIS A 203 7.82 -10.63 1.15
C HIS A 203 7.71 -10.98 2.65
N VAL A 204 8.73 -11.62 3.25
CA VAL A 204 8.77 -11.83 4.70
C VAL A 204 8.85 -10.48 5.43
N LEU A 205 9.80 -9.62 5.07
CA LEU A 205 9.99 -8.30 5.68
C LEU A 205 8.73 -7.43 5.56
N THR A 206 8.04 -7.50 4.42
CA THR A 206 6.76 -6.80 4.19
C THR A 206 5.70 -7.15 5.23
N LEU A 207 5.65 -8.41 5.67
CA LEU A 207 4.62 -8.92 6.58
C LEU A 207 5.05 -8.90 8.05
N MET A 208 6.34 -9.00 8.32
CA MET A 208 6.86 -9.30 9.67
C MET A 208 7.97 -8.36 10.15
N GLY A 209 8.44 -7.41 9.32
CA GLY A 209 9.53 -6.50 9.67
C GLY A 209 10.91 -7.20 9.72
N ALA A 210 11.96 -6.42 9.96
CA ALA A 210 13.32 -6.96 10.14
C ALA A 210 13.49 -7.69 11.49
N ASP A 211 12.70 -7.34 12.50
CA ASP A 211 12.66 -7.98 13.82
C ASP A 211 11.87 -9.29 13.82
N LEU A 212 11.10 -9.57 12.76
CA LEU A 212 10.22 -10.74 12.63
C LEU A 212 9.14 -10.84 13.72
N ASP A 213 8.86 -9.75 14.43
CA ASP A 213 7.80 -9.63 15.43
C ASP A 213 6.83 -8.46 15.14
N ARG A 214 7.16 -7.61 14.14
CA ARG A 214 6.31 -6.52 13.68
C ARG A 214 5.35 -6.97 12.59
N PHE A 215 4.20 -7.46 13.03
CA PHE A 215 3.22 -8.04 12.11
C PHE A 215 2.33 -7.00 11.43
N TYR A 216 2.15 -7.18 10.12
CA TYR A 216 1.19 -6.48 9.29
C TYR A 216 0.19 -7.48 8.69
N ARG A 217 -1.09 -7.10 8.66
CA ARG A 217 -2.15 -7.89 8.03
C ARG A 217 -2.52 -7.25 6.69
N PRO A 218 -2.19 -7.89 5.56
CA PRO A 218 -2.61 -7.39 4.26
C PRO A 218 -4.13 -7.31 4.16
N ALA A 219 -4.64 -6.31 3.46
CA ALA A 219 -6.08 -6.09 3.30
C ALA A 219 -6.79 -7.12 2.38
N SER A 220 -6.09 -8.16 1.94
CA SER A 220 -6.62 -9.19 1.04
C SER A 220 -7.46 -10.21 1.83
N PRO A 221 -8.66 -10.60 1.36
CA PRO A 221 -9.48 -11.63 2.01
C PRO A 221 -8.76 -12.98 2.18
N ILE A 222 -7.75 -13.27 1.36
CA ILE A 222 -6.94 -14.49 1.53
C ILE A 222 -6.15 -14.48 2.84
N ALA A 223 -5.89 -13.29 3.41
CA ALA A 223 -5.28 -13.13 4.71
C ALA A 223 -6.17 -13.62 5.86
N ASP A 224 -7.46 -13.84 5.61
CA ASP A 224 -8.39 -14.45 6.57
C ASP A 224 -8.25 -15.97 6.64
N ARG A 225 -7.55 -16.59 5.68
CA ARG A 225 -7.31 -18.03 5.61
C ARG A 225 -5.90 -18.36 6.08
N ILE A 226 -4.96 -18.43 5.14
CA ILE A 226 -3.57 -18.82 5.38
C ILE A 226 -2.69 -17.82 4.65
N VAL A 227 -1.79 -17.20 5.39
CA VAL A 227 -0.70 -16.40 4.84
C VAL A 227 0.60 -17.14 5.13
N ALA A 228 1.38 -17.35 4.07
CA ALA A 228 2.69 -17.98 4.15
C ALA A 228 3.77 -16.98 3.69
N PRO A 229 4.31 -16.16 4.62
CA PRO A 229 5.46 -15.28 4.36
C PRO A 229 6.57 -16.00 3.57
N GLY A 230 7.08 -15.33 2.53
CA GLY A 230 8.11 -15.86 1.64
C GLY A 230 7.71 -17.07 0.75
N ALA A 231 6.51 -17.62 0.85
CA ALA A 231 6.08 -18.77 0.05
C ALA A 231 5.27 -18.36 -1.19
N PHE A 232 5.64 -18.90 -2.34
CA PHE A 232 4.90 -18.68 -3.58
C PHE A 232 3.53 -19.37 -3.54
N TYR A 233 2.54 -18.73 -4.12
CA TYR A 233 1.19 -19.27 -4.28
C TYR A 233 1.12 -20.11 -5.56
N THR A 234 1.53 -21.38 -5.49
CA THR A 234 1.72 -22.24 -6.66
C THR A 234 0.50 -23.02 -7.11
N GLU A 235 -0.58 -23.00 -6.33
CA GLU A 235 -1.80 -23.76 -6.62
C GLU A 235 -2.41 -23.35 -7.97
N PRO A 236 -2.83 -24.30 -8.81
CA PRO A 236 -3.42 -23.99 -10.11
C PRO A 236 -4.79 -23.36 -9.95
N VAL A 237 -5.13 -22.46 -10.88
CA VAL A 237 -6.48 -21.93 -10.98
C VAL A 237 -7.42 -23.02 -11.49
N ARG A 238 -8.55 -23.19 -10.83
CA ARG A 238 -9.59 -24.17 -11.21
C ARG A 238 -10.86 -23.44 -11.62
N VAL A 239 -11.27 -23.65 -12.87
CA VAL A 239 -12.52 -23.14 -13.45
C VAL A 239 -13.31 -24.32 -13.98
N LEU A 240 -14.60 -24.37 -13.67
CA LEU A 240 -15.54 -25.32 -14.23
C LEU A 240 -16.31 -24.66 -15.37
N GLU A 241 -16.05 -25.11 -16.60
CA GLU A 241 -16.80 -24.67 -17.78
C GLU A 241 -18.23 -25.26 -17.77
N ARG A 242 -19.23 -24.41 -17.99
CA ARG A 242 -20.65 -24.80 -18.10
C ARG A 242 -21.34 -24.03 -19.22
N PRO A 243 -22.46 -24.53 -19.77
CA PRO A 243 -23.25 -23.78 -20.77
C PRO A 243 -23.73 -22.41 -20.29
N ALA A 244 -23.97 -22.25 -18.98
CA ALA A 244 -24.38 -20.98 -18.37
C ALA A 244 -23.22 -20.01 -18.09
N GLY A 245 -21.98 -20.39 -18.42
CA GLY A 245 -20.76 -19.63 -18.16
C GLY A 245 -19.82 -20.30 -17.15
N PRO A 246 -18.57 -19.83 -17.06
CA PRO A 246 -17.56 -20.41 -16.20
C PRO A 246 -17.84 -20.15 -14.71
N ILE A 247 -17.59 -21.17 -13.90
CA ILE A 247 -17.61 -21.07 -12.43
C ILE A 247 -16.18 -21.17 -11.92
N TYR A 248 -15.72 -20.12 -11.24
CA TYR A 248 -14.47 -20.19 -10.50
C TYR A 248 -14.63 -21.11 -9.30
N LEU A 249 -13.73 -22.08 -9.16
CA LEU A 249 -13.70 -23.00 -8.03
C LEU A 249 -12.64 -22.61 -7.01
N ASP A 250 -11.38 -22.49 -7.45
CA ASP A 250 -10.25 -22.29 -6.52
C ASP A 250 -8.97 -21.74 -7.20
N GLY A 251 -7.97 -21.37 -6.38
CA GLY A 251 -6.64 -20.91 -6.79
C GLY A 251 -6.41 -19.40 -6.61
N PRO A 252 -5.43 -18.81 -7.32
CA PRO A 252 -5.25 -17.36 -7.34
C PRO A 252 -6.25 -16.68 -8.27
N ARG A 253 -6.87 -15.60 -7.80
CA ARG A 253 -7.70 -14.69 -8.62
C ARG A 253 -7.61 -13.27 -8.10
N VAL A 254 -7.82 -12.31 -8.98
CA VAL A 254 -8.01 -10.90 -8.62
C VAL A 254 -9.30 -10.42 -9.28
N ARG A 255 -10.23 -9.87 -8.49
CA ARG A 255 -11.41 -9.22 -9.05
C ARG A 255 -10.97 -7.95 -9.77
N VAL A 256 -11.34 -7.83 -11.05
CA VAL A 256 -11.03 -6.68 -11.89
C VAL A 256 -12.29 -6.13 -12.56
N PRO A 257 -13.40 -5.93 -11.83
CA PRO A 257 -14.59 -5.33 -12.42
C PRO A 257 -14.26 -3.91 -12.89
N PHE A 258 -14.88 -3.48 -13.98
CA PHE A 258 -15.05 -2.06 -14.20
C PHE A 258 -15.93 -1.54 -13.07
N GLN A 259 -15.44 -0.58 -12.29
CA GLN A 259 -16.32 0.17 -11.39
C GLN A 259 -17.42 0.86 -12.20
N SER A 260 -18.47 1.40 -11.56
CA SER A 260 -19.69 1.97 -12.17
C SER A 260 -19.45 3.26 -13.02
N ARG A 261 -18.47 3.19 -13.91
CA ARG A 261 -17.80 4.27 -14.64
C ARG A 261 -17.39 3.76 -16.03
N GLU A 262 -18.26 3.02 -16.71
CA GLU A 262 -17.94 2.40 -18.01
C GLU A 262 -17.42 3.41 -19.05
N ARG A 263 -18.04 4.60 -19.10
CA ARG A 263 -17.60 5.71 -19.98
C ARG A 263 -16.16 6.16 -19.72
N TYR A 264 -15.71 6.10 -18.47
CA TYR A 264 -14.33 6.40 -18.11
C TYR A 264 -13.37 5.35 -18.67
N TYR A 265 -13.70 4.07 -18.55
CA TYR A 265 -12.87 2.99 -19.09
C TYR A 265 -12.87 2.96 -20.62
N GLN A 266 -13.97 3.36 -21.27
CA GLN A 266 -14.02 3.58 -22.72
C GLN A 266 -13.10 4.72 -23.16
N ALA A 267 -13.15 5.87 -22.48
CA ALA A 267 -12.23 6.97 -22.75
C ALA A 267 -10.77 6.56 -22.53
N LEU A 268 -10.50 5.77 -21.48
CA LEU A 268 -9.17 5.22 -21.23
C LEU A 268 -8.68 4.35 -22.38
N ALA A 269 -9.47 3.36 -22.78
CA ALA A 269 -9.16 2.44 -23.89
C ALA A 269 -8.85 3.21 -25.18
N GLN A 270 -9.69 4.19 -25.51
CA GLN A 270 -9.51 5.04 -26.69
C GLN A 270 -8.22 5.87 -26.60
N SER A 271 -7.92 6.47 -25.45
CA SER A 271 -6.73 7.30 -25.25
C SER A 271 -5.40 6.52 -25.31
N LEU A 272 -5.48 5.19 -25.18
CA LEU A 272 -4.34 4.28 -25.20
C LEU A 272 -4.27 3.45 -26.49
N GLY A 273 -5.31 3.50 -27.32
CA GLY A 273 -5.43 2.63 -28.50
C GLY A 273 -5.54 1.14 -28.17
N ASP A 274 -6.10 0.78 -27.02
CA ASP A 274 -6.24 -0.63 -26.57
C ASP A 274 -7.71 -1.02 -26.48
N ALA A 275 -8.34 -1.26 -27.63
CA ALA A 275 -9.77 -1.60 -27.73
C ALA A 275 -10.13 -2.87 -26.92
N ASP A 276 -9.21 -3.83 -26.85
CA ASP A 276 -9.40 -5.09 -26.12
C ASP A 276 -9.37 -4.94 -24.59
N PHE A 277 -9.02 -3.76 -24.07
CA PHE A 277 -9.06 -3.47 -22.63
C PHE A 277 -10.44 -3.76 -22.02
N LEU A 278 -11.50 -3.47 -22.78
CA LEU A 278 -12.89 -3.65 -22.39
C LEU A 278 -13.43 -5.05 -22.64
N ALA A 279 -12.65 -5.93 -23.28
CA ALA A 279 -13.13 -7.26 -23.63
C ALA A 279 -13.51 -8.04 -22.35
N PRO A 280 -14.62 -8.79 -22.38
CA PRO A 280 -15.05 -9.63 -21.25
C PRO A 280 -14.12 -10.84 -21.03
N TRP A 281 -13.31 -11.15 -22.05
CA TRP A 281 -12.28 -12.17 -22.04
C TRP A 281 -11.03 -11.67 -22.75
N ARG A 282 -9.85 -11.91 -22.16
CA ARG A 282 -8.56 -11.60 -22.78
C ARG A 282 -7.47 -12.49 -22.21
N ARG A 283 -6.71 -13.13 -23.08
CA ARG A 283 -5.51 -13.91 -22.71
C ARG A 283 -4.26 -13.10 -22.96
N TYR A 284 -3.30 -13.18 -22.04
CA TYR A 284 -2.00 -12.53 -22.17
C TYR A 284 -0.92 -13.60 -22.32
N ALA A 285 -0.37 -13.71 -23.52
CA ALA A 285 0.74 -14.61 -23.80
C ALA A 285 1.79 -13.86 -24.63
N GLU A 286 3.01 -13.76 -24.11
CA GLU A 286 4.10 -12.94 -24.65
C GLU A 286 5.42 -13.71 -24.49
N GLY A 287 6.24 -13.78 -25.55
CA GLY A 287 7.52 -14.50 -25.50
C GLY A 287 7.41 -16.00 -25.21
N GLY A 288 6.27 -16.64 -25.54
CA GLY A 288 6.02 -18.04 -25.22
C GLY A 288 5.68 -18.32 -23.75
N LEU A 289 5.45 -17.28 -22.95
CA LEU A 289 5.01 -17.35 -21.56
C LEU A 289 3.56 -16.89 -21.42
N GLU A 290 2.82 -17.59 -20.58
CA GLU A 290 1.49 -17.18 -20.16
C GLU A 290 1.60 -16.17 -19.03
N TRP A 291 0.92 -15.03 -19.18
CA TRP A 291 0.84 -13.98 -18.17
C TRP A 291 -0.55 -13.89 -17.55
N GLY A 292 -1.40 -14.89 -17.75
CA GLY A 292 -2.74 -14.98 -17.18
C GLY A 292 -3.83 -14.58 -18.16
N GLN A 293 -5.05 -14.47 -17.65
CA GLN A 293 -6.21 -14.14 -18.47
C GLN A 293 -7.29 -13.43 -17.65
N VAL A 294 -8.04 -12.53 -18.29
CA VAL A 294 -9.31 -12.02 -17.78
C VAL A 294 -10.42 -12.91 -18.29
N ILE A 295 -11.31 -13.34 -17.39
CA ILE A 295 -12.55 -14.03 -17.71
C ILE A 295 -13.72 -13.37 -16.94
N THR A 296 -14.94 -13.51 -17.45
CA THR A 296 -16.16 -13.21 -16.68
C THR A 296 -16.69 -14.51 -16.10
N ALA A 297 -16.59 -14.69 -14.78
CA ALA A 297 -16.97 -15.92 -14.10
C ALA A 297 -17.76 -15.64 -12.82
N ARG A 298 -18.54 -16.63 -12.36
CA ARG A 298 -19.20 -16.60 -11.05
C ARG A 298 -18.37 -17.40 -10.04
N SER A 299 -18.29 -16.95 -8.80
CA SER A 299 -17.85 -17.81 -7.69
C SER A 299 -19.00 -18.21 -6.78
N GLU A 300 -18.75 -19.07 -5.80
CA GLU A 300 -19.77 -19.54 -4.85
C GLU A 300 -20.45 -18.39 -4.11
N SER A 301 -19.71 -17.32 -3.80
CA SER A 301 -20.20 -16.16 -3.06
C SER A 301 -20.74 -15.02 -3.94
N ASP A 302 -20.72 -15.16 -5.26
CA ASP A 302 -21.16 -14.08 -6.17
C ASP A 302 -22.58 -14.32 -6.66
N ASP A 303 -23.45 -13.32 -6.53
CA ASP A 303 -24.81 -13.34 -7.09
C ASP A 303 -24.80 -13.29 -8.63
N LEU A 304 -23.83 -12.57 -9.21
CA LEU A 304 -23.68 -12.36 -10.65
C LEU A 304 -22.25 -12.67 -11.12
N PRO A 305 -22.06 -13.06 -12.39
CA PRO A 305 -20.72 -13.15 -12.95
C PRO A 305 -19.97 -11.81 -12.85
N VAL A 306 -18.70 -11.87 -12.47
CA VAL A 306 -17.83 -10.70 -12.38
C VAL A 306 -16.55 -10.95 -13.15
N ALA A 307 -15.94 -9.87 -13.64
CA ALA A 307 -14.65 -10.00 -14.30
C ALA A 307 -13.54 -10.29 -13.29
N MET A 308 -12.80 -11.36 -13.55
CA MET A 308 -11.70 -11.85 -12.73
C MET A 308 -10.46 -12.02 -13.60
N PHE A 309 -9.32 -11.60 -13.08
CA PHE A 309 -8.03 -11.95 -13.63
C PHE A 309 -7.54 -13.23 -12.94
N LEU A 310 -7.10 -14.18 -13.75
CA LEU A 310 -6.55 -15.47 -13.35
C LEU A 310 -5.04 -15.45 -13.64
N PRO A 311 -4.18 -15.32 -12.61
CA PRO A 311 -2.73 -15.39 -12.77
C PRO A 311 -2.28 -16.71 -13.39
N PRO A 312 -1.17 -16.72 -14.15
CA PRO A 312 -0.70 -17.91 -14.85
C PRO A 312 -0.18 -18.94 -13.84
N ARG A 313 -0.51 -20.21 -14.04
CA ARG A 313 0.07 -21.34 -13.31
C ARG A 313 0.34 -22.50 -14.27
N PRO A 314 1.46 -23.25 -14.12
CA PRO A 314 2.49 -23.10 -13.07
C PRO A 314 3.39 -21.86 -13.27
N ILE A 315 3.93 -21.33 -12.17
CA ILE A 315 4.98 -20.31 -12.24
C ILE A 315 6.31 -20.98 -12.63
N ARG A 316 6.84 -20.62 -13.78
CA ARG A 316 8.15 -21.06 -14.30
C ARG A 316 9.28 -20.06 -13.97
N ARG A 317 10.52 -20.57 -13.97
CA ARG A 317 11.76 -19.77 -13.88
C ARG A 317 11.80 -18.63 -14.89
N ASP A 318 11.32 -18.86 -16.10
CA ASP A 318 11.36 -17.87 -17.18
C ASP A 318 10.52 -16.62 -16.89
N HIS A 319 9.44 -16.73 -16.10
CA HIS A 319 8.72 -15.53 -15.65
C HIS A 319 9.62 -14.66 -14.77
N PHE A 320 10.41 -15.27 -13.88
CA PHE A 320 11.38 -14.56 -13.05
C PHE A 320 12.56 -14.02 -13.87
N ALA A 321 12.93 -14.68 -14.98
CA ALA A 321 13.93 -14.15 -15.90
C ALA A 321 13.47 -12.84 -16.55
N VAL A 322 12.20 -12.76 -16.97
CA VAL A 322 11.62 -11.50 -17.50
C VAL A 322 11.57 -10.40 -16.43
N LEU A 323 11.18 -10.74 -15.20
CA LEU A 323 11.24 -9.79 -14.08
C LEU A 323 12.67 -9.31 -13.81
N TRP A 324 13.64 -10.21 -13.85
CA TRP A 324 15.05 -9.91 -13.63
C TRP A 324 15.61 -8.98 -14.68
N GLU A 325 15.38 -9.29 -15.95
CA GLU A 325 15.88 -8.49 -17.08
C GLU A 325 15.30 -7.08 -17.07
N SER A 326 13.96 -6.97 -16.94
CA SER A 326 13.27 -5.68 -16.92
C SER A 326 13.68 -4.81 -15.73
N LEU A 327 13.76 -5.38 -14.53
CA LEU A 327 14.21 -4.65 -13.33
C LEU A 327 15.67 -4.23 -13.42
N SER A 328 16.55 -5.14 -13.87
CA SER A 328 17.98 -4.85 -14.04
C SER A 328 18.21 -3.73 -15.04
N ARG A 329 17.50 -3.75 -16.17
CA ARG A 329 17.56 -2.71 -17.18
C ARG A 329 17.07 -1.38 -16.63
N ALA A 330 15.89 -1.36 -16.00
CA ALA A 330 15.33 -0.17 -15.37
C ALA A 330 16.30 0.47 -14.36
N ARG A 331 16.90 -0.34 -13.48
CA ARG A 331 17.85 0.13 -12.45
C ARG A 331 19.15 0.66 -13.06
N LYS A 332 19.68 0.01 -14.11
CA LYS A 332 20.95 0.40 -14.75
C LYS A 332 20.83 1.63 -15.64
N THR A 333 19.72 1.79 -16.36
CA THR A 333 19.59 2.79 -17.42
C THR A 333 18.51 3.85 -17.16
N GLY A 334 17.73 3.71 -16.09
CA GLY A 334 16.56 4.57 -15.84
C GLY A 334 15.42 4.35 -16.83
N ASP A 335 15.38 3.21 -17.52
CA ASP A 335 14.35 2.92 -18.53
C ASP A 335 12.97 2.69 -17.88
N LEU A 336 12.11 3.70 -17.99
CA LEU A 336 10.75 3.67 -17.46
C LEU A 336 9.86 2.60 -18.12
N ALA A 337 10.09 2.26 -19.40
CA ALA A 337 9.33 1.22 -20.06
C ALA A 337 9.71 -0.15 -19.50
N ALA A 338 10.99 -0.39 -19.24
CA ALA A 338 11.45 -1.59 -18.54
C ALA A 338 10.89 -1.66 -17.11
N LEU A 339 10.82 -0.54 -16.39
CA LEU A 339 10.21 -0.51 -15.05
C LEU A 339 8.70 -0.80 -15.09
N ALA A 340 8.00 -0.26 -16.09
CA ALA A 340 6.59 -0.57 -16.33
C ALA A 340 6.39 -2.05 -16.66
N GLN A 341 7.28 -2.64 -17.47
CA GLN A 341 7.26 -4.07 -17.79
C GLN A 341 7.44 -4.92 -16.52
N PHE A 342 8.41 -4.58 -15.66
CA PHE A 342 8.60 -5.25 -14.37
C PHE A 342 7.31 -5.22 -13.53
N HIS A 343 6.73 -4.03 -13.33
CA HIS A 343 5.52 -3.91 -12.53
C HIS A 343 4.35 -4.69 -13.14
N ARG A 344 4.13 -4.60 -14.45
CA ARG A 344 3.07 -5.33 -15.16
C ARG A 344 3.22 -6.84 -14.97
N ALA A 345 4.40 -7.36 -15.27
CA ALA A 345 4.72 -8.78 -15.17
C ALA A 345 4.56 -9.27 -13.72
N TRP A 346 5.00 -8.49 -12.73
CA TRP A 346 4.86 -8.83 -11.32
C TRP A 346 3.40 -8.94 -10.89
N VAL A 347 2.61 -7.90 -11.18
CA VAL A 347 1.20 -7.84 -10.76
C VAL A 347 0.40 -8.97 -11.41
N ARG A 348 0.67 -9.29 -12.68
CA ARG A 348 0.06 -10.42 -13.39
C ARG A 348 0.50 -11.78 -12.86
N LEU A 349 1.79 -11.94 -12.57
CA LEU A 349 2.31 -13.20 -12.03
C LEU A 349 1.69 -13.51 -10.66
N HIS A 350 1.48 -12.45 -9.87
CA HIS A 350 0.89 -12.49 -8.52
C HIS A 350 1.51 -13.64 -7.69
N PRO A 351 2.83 -13.61 -7.46
CA PRO A 351 3.57 -14.78 -7.03
C PRO A 351 3.26 -15.20 -5.58
N PHE A 352 2.81 -14.30 -4.71
CA PHE A 352 2.49 -14.58 -3.31
C PHE A 352 0.99 -14.61 -3.04
N HIS A 353 0.59 -15.10 -1.88
CA HIS A 353 -0.82 -15.09 -1.46
C HIS A 353 -1.35 -13.67 -1.26
N CYS A 354 -0.51 -12.74 -0.77
CA CYS A 354 -0.92 -11.38 -0.42
C CYS A 354 0.25 -10.40 -0.58
N ALA A 355 -0.03 -9.11 -0.34
CA ALA A 355 0.95 -8.02 -0.35
C ALA A 355 1.76 -7.87 -1.65
N ASN A 356 1.36 -8.53 -2.74
CA ASN A 356 2.04 -8.46 -4.03
C ASN A 356 2.15 -7.02 -4.53
N GLN A 357 1.07 -6.24 -4.48
CA GLN A 357 1.06 -4.87 -4.99
C GLN A 357 1.92 -3.93 -4.15
N SER A 358 1.85 -4.04 -2.81
CA SER A 358 2.70 -3.26 -1.91
C SER A 358 4.18 -3.52 -2.16
N LEU A 359 4.57 -4.78 -2.30
CA LEU A 359 5.95 -5.14 -2.59
C LEU A 359 6.39 -4.65 -3.98
N ALA A 360 5.54 -4.82 -5.01
CA ALA A 360 5.82 -4.35 -6.36
C ALA A 360 6.11 -2.84 -6.39
N MET A 361 5.21 -2.07 -5.78
CA MET A 361 5.31 -0.61 -5.76
C MET A 361 6.45 -0.13 -4.86
N ASN A 362 6.77 -0.85 -3.78
CA ASN A 362 7.93 -0.54 -2.98
C ASN A 362 9.24 -0.71 -3.78
N ILE A 363 9.36 -1.76 -4.60
CA ILE A 363 10.50 -1.96 -5.50
C ILE A 363 10.53 -0.90 -6.61
N VAL A 364 9.39 -0.64 -7.25
CA VAL A 364 9.27 0.40 -8.30
C VAL A 364 9.72 1.76 -7.77
N ASN A 365 9.23 2.16 -6.60
CA ASN A 365 9.57 3.43 -6.00
C ASN A 365 11.02 3.50 -5.52
N ALA A 366 11.63 2.36 -5.18
CA ALA A 366 13.08 2.29 -4.93
C ALA A 366 13.86 2.68 -6.18
N VAL A 367 13.54 2.06 -7.32
CA VAL A 367 14.20 2.37 -8.60
C VAL A 367 13.96 3.82 -9.02
N LEU A 368 12.72 4.32 -8.93
CA LEU A 368 12.43 5.73 -9.25
C LEU A 368 13.25 6.71 -8.39
N SER A 369 13.42 6.41 -7.10
CA SER A 369 14.24 7.22 -6.19
C SER A 369 15.75 7.13 -6.50
N GLU A 370 16.27 5.95 -6.86
CA GLU A 370 17.68 5.79 -7.29
C GLU A 370 18.00 6.64 -8.54
N GLN A 371 17.03 6.86 -9.42
CA GLN A 371 17.19 7.68 -10.63
C GLN A 371 17.01 9.19 -10.39
N GLY A 372 16.94 9.63 -9.12
CA GLY A 372 16.73 11.04 -8.75
C GLY A 372 15.29 11.54 -8.99
N GLY A 373 14.38 10.64 -9.35
CA GLY A 373 12.95 10.94 -9.43
C GLY A 373 12.26 10.86 -8.06
N GLY A 374 11.04 11.35 -8.00
CA GLY A 374 10.13 11.08 -6.88
C GLY A 374 9.42 9.74 -7.09
N GLY A 375 9.24 8.96 -6.01
CA GLY A 375 8.31 7.83 -6.03
C GLY A 375 6.85 8.30 -6.23
N ILE A 376 5.98 7.36 -6.57
CA ILE A 376 4.55 7.57 -6.85
C ILE A 376 3.66 6.73 -5.93
N PRO A 377 2.42 7.15 -5.64
CA PRO A 377 1.41 6.26 -5.04
C PRO A 377 1.10 5.07 -5.95
N HIS A 378 0.51 4.01 -5.41
CA HIS A 378 0.18 2.82 -6.21
C HIS A 378 -0.89 3.11 -7.26
N LEU A 379 -1.79 4.05 -6.95
CA LEU A 379 -2.92 4.41 -7.80
C LEU A 379 -3.75 3.16 -8.16
N ILE A 380 -4.40 3.14 -9.32
CA ILE A 380 -5.04 1.92 -9.85
C ILE A 380 -4.11 1.14 -10.80
N LEU A 381 -2.79 1.39 -10.77
CA LEU A 381 -1.84 0.80 -11.72
C LEU A 381 -1.84 -0.73 -11.67
N ASP A 382 -2.05 -1.31 -10.49
CA ASP A 382 -2.19 -2.75 -10.34
C ASP A 382 -3.42 -3.29 -11.09
N LEU A 383 -4.59 -2.64 -10.97
CA LEU A 383 -5.80 -3.04 -11.69
C LEU A 383 -5.63 -2.87 -13.21
N LEU A 384 -4.97 -1.80 -13.64
CA LEU A 384 -4.72 -1.53 -15.05
C LEU A 384 -3.72 -2.54 -15.66
N ALA A 385 -2.69 -2.94 -14.92
CA ALA A 385 -1.72 -3.95 -15.35
C ALA A 385 -2.38 -5.30 -15.69
N LEU A 386 -3.46 -5.64 -15.00
CA LEU A 386 -4.20 -6.89 -15.21
C LEU A 386 -5.06 -6.88 -16.48
N ARG A 387 -5.33 -5.70 -17.08
CA ARG A 387 -6.24 -5.56 -18.23
C ARG A 387 -5.62 -4.99 -19.50
N LEU A 388 -4.67 -4.06 -19.37
CA LEU A 388 -4.09 -3.35 -20.51
C LEU A 388 -3.06 -4.19 -21.27
N SER A 389 -2.89 -3.96 -22.57
CA SER A 389 -1.74 -4.48 -23.32
C SER A 389 -0.42 -3.93 -22.76
N GLU A 390 0.70 -4.55 -23.15
CA GLU A 390 2.03 -4.05 -22.80
C GLU A 390 2.25 -2.57 -23.19
N PRO A 391 2.04 -2.16 -24.45
CA PRO A 391 2.26 -0.76 -24.84
C PRO A 391 1.34 0.22 -24.10
N ALA A 392 0.07 -0.15 -23.94
CA ALA A 392 -0.91 0.68 -23.26
C ALA A 392 -0.57 0.86 -21.77
N TYR A 393 -0.12 -0.21 -21.11
CA TYR A 393 0.30 -0.15 -19.72
C TYR A 393 1.57 0.70 -19.54
N ALA A 394 2.56 0.56 -20.42
CA ALA A 394 3.78 1.37 -20.38
C ALA A 394 3.47 2.87 -20.50
N GLU A 395 2.54 3.24 -21.38
CA GLU A 395 2.09 4.61 -21.55
C GLU A 395 1.34 5.15 -20.31
N VAL A 396 0.45 4.36 -19.71
CA VAL A 396 -0.23 4.70 -18.45
C VAL A 396 0.79 4.90 -17.31
N PHE A 397 1.75 4.00 -17.19
CA PHE A 397 2.78 4.07 -16.16
C PHE A 397 3.65 5.33 -16.33
N ARG A 398 4.05 5.65 -17.56
CA ARG A 398 4.78 6.89 -17.89
C ARG A 398 3.96 8.13 -17.49
N ARG A 399 2.66 8.15 -17.78
CA ARG A 399 1.75 9.24 -17.35
C ARG A 399 1.71 9.36 -15.83
N ALA A 400 1.67 8.25 -15.10
CA ALA A 400 1.68 8.24 -13.63
C ALA A 400 2.97 8.80 -13.04
N VAL A 401 4.13 8.38 -13.55
CA VAL A 401 5.43 8.92 -13.12
C VAL A 401 5.51 10.43 -13.41
N ALA A 402 5.07 10.88 -14.58
CA ALA A 402 5.08 12.30 -14.92
C ALA A 402 4.13 13.14 -14.03
N ALA A 403 2.97 12.59 -13.67
CA ALA A 403 1.95 13.31 -12.91
C ALA A 403 2.18 13.28 -11.40
N PHE A 404 2.60 12.15 -10.84
CA PHE A 404 2.69 11.93 -9.40
C PHE A 404 4.13 11.77 -8.90
N GLY A 405 5.11 11.60 -9.79
CA GLY A 405 6.52 11.58 -9.41
C GLY A 405 6.96 12.97 -8.98
N THR A 406 7.08 13.19 -7.67
CA THR A 406 7.39 14.50 -7.11
C THR A 406 8.70 14.48 -6.32
N PRO A 407 9.70 15.30 -6.69
CA PRO A 407 10.95 15.39 -5.94
C PRO A 407 10.84 16.34 -4.73
N ILE A 408 9.64 16.78 -4.35
CA ILE A 408 9.44 17.70 -3.22
C ILE A 408 9.85 16.98 -1.94
N ALA A 409 10.93 17.44 -1.31
CA ALA A 409 11.48 16.86 -0.10
C ALA A 409 10.59 17.11 1.13
N ASP A 410 10.04 18.32 1.25
CA ASP A 410 9.15 18.70 2.36
C ASP A 410 7.85 17.85 2.34
N PRO A 411 7.56 17.06 3.39
CA PRO A 411 6.40 16.18 3.41
C PRO A 411 5.06 16.91 3.27
N ALA A 412 4.91 18.09 3.87
CA ALA A 412 3.65 18.83 3.85
C ALA A 412 3.36 19.40 2.46
N ALA A 413 4.35 20.03 1.82
CA ALA A 413 4.25 20.53 0.45
C ALA A 413 4.05 19.38 -0.55
N ARG A 414 4.74 18.25 -0.36
CA ARG A 414 4.54 17.04 -1.17
C ARG A 414 3.11 16.53 -1.06
N PHE A 415 2.60 16.38 0.16
CA PHE A 415 1.22 15.94 0.39
C PHE A 415 0.21 16.89 -0.25
N ALA A 416 0.35 18.21 -0.05
CA ALA A 416 -0.54 19.21 -0.62
C ALA A 416 -0.59 19.14 -2.15
N ALA A 417 0.58 19.05 -2.80
CA ALA A 417 0.68 18.96 -4.26
C ALA A 417 0.03 17.67 -4.80
N LEU A 418 0.29 16.53 -4.16
CA LEU A 418 -0.28 15.25 -4.58
C LEU A 418 -1.79 15.17 -4.32
N HIS A 419 -2.25 15.74 -3.21
CA HIS A 419 -3.66 15.81 -2.87
C HIS A 419 -4.44 16.69 -3.85
N ASP A 420 -3.90 17.85 -4.25
CA ASP A 420 -4.53 18.70 -5.27
C ASP A 420 -4.70 17.96 -6.60
N ARG A 421 -3.65 17.27 -7.07
CA ARG A 421 -3.72 16.45 -8.29
C ARG A 421 -4.78 15.35 -8.19
N GLN A 422 -4.88 14.69 -7.05
CA GLN A 422 -5.91 13.69 -6.80
C GLN A 422 -7.32 14.32 -6.83
N GLN A 423 -7.53 15.47 -6.20
CA GLN A 423 -8.82 16.16 -6.20
C GLN A 423 -9.24 16.62 -7.60
N ARG A 424 -8.30 17.17 -8.37
CA ARG A 424 -8.51 17.52 -9.79
C ARG A 424 -8.92 16.30 -10.61
N SER A 425 -8.20 15.19 -10.44
CA SER A 425 -8.48 13.92 -11.10
C SER A 425 -9.88 13.37 -10.76
N GLN A 426 -10.27 13.42 -9.48
CA GLN A 426 -11.60 13.02 -9.01
C GLN A 426 -12.71 13.86 -9.63
N ARG A 427 -12.54 15.19 -9.73
CA ARG A 427 -13.53 16.06 -10.38
C ARG A 427 -13.79 15.66 -11.83
N VAL A 428 -12.73 15.36 -12.59
CA VAL A 428 -12.86 14.88 -13.97
C VAL A 428 -13.59 13.55 -14.03
N ILE A 429 -13.25 12.58 -13.15
CA ILE A 429 -13.94 11.29 -13.12
C ILE A 429 -15.44 11.47 -12.84
N HIS A 430 -15.79 12.33 -11.87
CA HIS A 430 -17.18 12.65 -11.57
C HIS A 430 -17.89 13.33 -12.74
N ALA A 431 -17.24 14.25 -13.45
CA ALA A 431 -17.79 14.89 -14.63
C ALA A 431 -18.09 13.91 -15.77
N LEU A 432 -17.15 13.00 -16.07
CA LEU A 432 -17.34 11.94 -17.08
C LEU A 432 -18.44 10.96 -16.66
N ALA A 433 -18.49 10.58 -15.37
CA ALA A 433 -19.53 9.71 -14.84
C ALA A 433 -20.92 10.38 -14.88
N ALA A 434 -20.99 11.70 -14.69
CA ALA A 434 -22.21 12.50 -14.85
C ALA A 434 -22.60 12.74 -16.33
N GLY A 435 -21.80 12.24 -17.27
CA GLY A 435 -22.12 12.22 -18.69
C GLY A 435 -21.61 13.40 -19.52
N GLN A 436 -20.71 14.23 -18.97
CA GLN A 436 -20.00 15.21 -19.78
C GLN A 436 -19.14 14.53 -20.85
N SER A 437 -19.02 15.16 -22.02
CA SER A 437 -18.20 14.64 -23.11
C SER A 437 -16.72 14.76 -22.77
N TYR A 438 -15.91 13.85 -23.31
CA TYR A 438 -14.45 13.91 -23.17
C TYR A 438 -13.89 15.26 -23.63
N ALA A 439 -14.40 15.81 -24.74
CA ALA A 439 -13.98 17.10 -25.28
C ALA A 439 -14.27 18.26 -24.31
N ALA A 440 -15.46 18.29 -23.70
CA ALA A 440 -15.82 19.34 -22.73
C ALA A 440 -14.93 19.29 -21.48
N VAL A 441 -14.64 18.09 -20.97
CA VAL A 441 -13.75 17.95 -19.82
C VAL A 441 -12.30 18.31 -20.19
N ALA A 442 -11.84 17.91 -21.38
CA ALA A 442 -10.50 18.23 -21.89
C ALA A 442 -10.26 19.73 -22.02
N GLU A 443 -11.30 20.49 -22.40
CA GLU A 443 -11.24 21.95 -22.48
C GLU A 443 -11.13 22.60 -21.09
N SER A 444 -11.80 22.03 -20.08
CA SER A 444 -11.84 22.59 -18.73
C SER A 444 -10.55 22.36 -17.91
N ASP A 445 -9.96 21.16 -17.99
CA ASP A 445 -8.75 20.80 -17.26
C ASP A 445 -8.02 19.65 -18.00
N PRO A 446 -7.27 19.96 -19.07
CA PRO A 446 -6.63 18.95 -19.92
C PRO A 446 -5.61 18.11 -19.17
N ASP A 447 -4.93 18.69 -18.19
CA ASP A 447 -3.95 18.00 -17.37
C ASP A 447 -4.64 17.04 -16.39
N ALA A 448 -5.69 17.48 -15.70
CA ALA A 448 -6.44 16.60 -14.82
C ALA A 448 -7.11 15.46 -15.58
N LEU A 449 -7.55 15.69 -16.82
CA LEU A 449 -8.10 14.62 -17.65
C LEU A 449 -7.06 13.54 -17.97
N ARG A 450 -5.81 13.92 -18.23
CA ARG A 450 -4.70 12.96 -18.43
C ARG A 450 -4.43 12.14 -17.18
N TRP A 451 -4.64 12.70 -15.99
CA TRP A 451 -4.35 12.07 -14.69
C TRP A 451 -5.52 11.30 -14.10
N ALA A 452 -6.75 11.74 -14.36
CA ALA A 452 -8.00 11.11 -13.95
C ALA A 452 -8.04 9.64 -14.33
N LEU A 453 -7.51 9.33 -15.52
CA LEU A 453 -7.31 8.00 -16.07
C LEU A 453 -6.41 7.08 -15.23
N LEU A 454 -5.77 7.61 -14.18
CA LEU A 454 -4.86 6.92 -13.28
C LEU A 454 -5.39 6.81 -11.85
N THR A 455 -6.51 7.47 -11.50
CA THR A 455 -7.01 7.53 -10.11
C THR A 455 -8.42 6.96 -9.92
N GLY A 456 -9.04 6.43 -10.99
CA GLY A 456 -10.50 6.29 -11.12
C GLY A 456 -11.10 4.90 -10.98
#